data_AF-A0A0A9H1S6-F1
#
_entry.id   AF-A0A0A9H1S6-F1
#
_cell.length_a   1.000
_cell.length_b   1.000
_cell.length_c   1.000
_cell.angle_alpha   90.00
_cell.angle_beta   90.00
_cell.angle_gamma   90.00
#
_symmetry.space_group_name_H-M   'P 1'
#
loop_
_entity.id
_entity.type
_entity.pdbx_description
1 polymer ?
#
loop_
_entity_poly.entity_id
_entity_poly.type
_entity_poly.pdbx_seq_one_letter_code
_entity_poly.pdbx_strand_id
1 'polypeptide(L)'
;MLHAPKPAATFCGFAADGLGFFQVPYDKPVKPPVREVATTLIHIKEGSVPADLLKRELARLVPVKWPWMVQEHKEGFLVLFPNKTELQCLLAVKEVRTDQGEGIMLFQEWEHKIEPQQLLKKVWVNVYDVPYEI
;
A
#
# COMPACT_ATOMS: atom_id res chain seq x y z
N MET A 1 27.29 -15.67 15.39
CA MET A 1 28.00 -16.42 14.33
C MET A 1 27.07 -16.54 13.13
N LEU A 2 27.41 -15.91 12.01
CA LEU A 2 26.66 -15.99 10.74
C LEU A 2 27.50 -16.78 9.74
N HIS A 3 27.37 -18.11 9.76
CA HIS A 3 27.99 -19.02 8.77
C HIS A 3 26.97 -19.46 7.72
N ALA A 4 26.09 -18.54 7.28
CA ALA A 4 25.31 -18.82 6.09
C ALA A 4 26.26 -18.74 4.87
N PRO A 5 26.28 -19.74 3.97
CA PRO A 5 27.09 -19.65 2.77
C PRO A 5 26.69 -18.40 1.98
N LYS A 6 27.68 -17.65 1.51
CA LYS A 6 27.47 -16.44 0.72
C LYS A 6 26.59 -16.81 -0.48
N PRO A 7 25.44 -16.14 -0.71
CA PRO A 7 24.61 -16.42 -1.88
C PRO A 7 25.47 -16.26 -3.14
N ALA A 8 25.59 -17.34 -3.91
CA ALA A 8 26.36 -17.37 -5.14
C ALA A 8 25.40 -17.55 -6.30
N ALA A 9 25.55 -16.73 -7.34
CA ALA A 9 24.80 -16.89 -8.58
C ALA A 9 25.50 -17.97 -9.43
N THR A 10 24.78 -19.03 -9.79
CA THR A 10 25.27 -20.08 -10.67
C THR A 10 24.98 -19.69 -12.12
N PHE A 11 25.99 -19.68 -12.98
CA PHE A 11 25.80 -19.44 -14.41
C PHE A 11 25.06 -20.62 -15.05
N CYS A 12 23.96 -20.37 -15.76
CA CYS A 12 23.11 -21.41 -16.33
C CYS A 12 23.10 -21.43 -17.87
N GLY A 13 23.59 -20.37 -18.51
CA GLY A 13 23.74 -20.29 -19.96
C GLY A 13 23.70 -18.85 -20.45
N PHE A 14 23.77 -18.68 -21.77
CA PHE A 14 23.67 -17.37 -22.43
C PHE A 14 22.97 -17.48 -23.77
N ALA A 15 22.21 -16.45 -24.13
CA ALA A 15 21.52 -16.36 -25.41
C ALA A 15 22.35 -15.65 -26.49
N ALA A 16 23.15 -14.66 -26.09
CA ALA A 16 24.09 -13.91 -26.91
C ALA A 16 25.13 -13.20 -26.02
N ASP A 17 26.09 -12.50 -26.61
CA ASP A 17 27.08 -11.71 -25.88
C ASP A 17 26.38 -10.70 -24.95
N GLY A 18 26.70 -10.76 -23.66
CA GLY A 18 26.09 -9.92 -22.62
C GLY A 18 24.74 -10.39 -22.11
N LEU A 19 24.14 -11.45 -22.67
CA LEU A 19 22.84 -12.00 -22.26
C LEU A 19 22.98 -13.37 -21.57
N GLY A 20 23.85 -13.43 -20.57
CA GLY A 20 23.97 -14.57 -19.67
C GLY A 20 22.83 -14.59 -18.64
N PHE A 21 22.35 -15.78 -18.31
CA PHE A 21 21.39 -15.98 -17.21
C PHE A 21 22.03 -16.78 -16.08
N PHE A 22 21.73 -16.35 -14.86
CA PHE A 22 22.25 -16.94 -13.63
C PHE A 22 21.08 -17.38 -12.76
N GLN A 23 21.20 -18.54 -12.15
CA GLN A 23 20.30 -19.00 -11.11
C GLN A 23 20.90 -18.68 -9.74
N VAL A 24 20.18 -17.89 -8.95
CA VAL A 24 20.50 -17.74 -7.53
C VAL A 24 19.71 -18.80 -6.77
N PRO A 25 20.35 -19.81 -6.16
CA PRO A 25 19.67 -20.82 -5.38
C PRO A 25 18.99 -20.14 -4.20
N TYR A 26 17.72 -20.50 -4.00
CA TYR A 26 16.87 -19.78 -3.07
C TYR A 26 15.98 -20.77 -2.31
N ASP A 27 16.22 -20.87 -1.00
CA ASP A 27 15.64 -21.94 -0.17
C ASP A 27 14.17 -21.72 0.21
N LYS A 28 13.59 -20.51 0.07
CA LYS A 28 12.22 -20.20 0.55
C LYS A 28 11.60 -18.97 -0.13
N PRO A 29 10.56 -19.05 -1.00
CA PRO A 29 10.00 -17.91 -1.77
C PRO A 29 10.04 -16.55 -1.01
N VAL A 30 10.75 -15.53 -1.56
CA VAL A 30 10.80 -14.18 -0.98
C VAL A 30 9.36 -13.75 -1.06
N LYS A 31 8.66 -13.67 0.07
CA LYS A 31 7.35 -13.04 0.07
C LYS A 31 7.59 -11.64 -0.47
N PRO A 32 6.94 -11.24 -1.57
CA PRO A 32 7.06 -9.86 -2.03
C PRO A 32 6.76 -8.97 -0.81
N PRO A 33 7.54 -7.90 -0.59
CA PRO A 33 7.32 -7.03 0.55
C PRO A 33 5.84 -6.62 0.51
N VAL A 34 5.10 -7.02 1.55
CA VAL A 34 3.70 -6.63 1.67
C VAL A 34 3.73 -5.11 1.79
N ARG A 35 3.24 -4.42 0.76
CA ARG A 35 2.95 -2.99 0.89
C ARG A 35 1.79 -2.91 1.89
N GLU A 36 2.12 -2.66 3.15
CA GLU A 36 1.15 -2.34 4.19
C GLU A 36 0.59 -0.95 3.86
N VAL A 37 -0.42 -0.92 2.99
CA VAL A 37 -1.24 0.26 2.77
C VAL A 37 -2.10 0.40 4.03
N ALA A 38 -1.97 1.53 4.71
CA ALA A 38 -2.70 1.79 5.95
C ALA A 38 -3.83 2.80 5.69
N THR A 39 -5.00 2.53 6.26
CA THR A 39 -6.19 3.39 6.12
C THR A 39 -6.37 4.21 7.39
N THR A 40 -6.79 5.47 7.25
CA THR A 40 -7.17 6.33 8.37
C THR A 40 -8.48 7.02 8.08
N LEU A 41 -9.22 7.32 9.15
CA LEU A 41 -10.39 8.18 9.12
C LEU A 41 -9.97 9.59 9.53
N ILE A 42 -10.32 10.57 8.72
CA ILE A 42 -10.05 11.98 8.95
C ILE A 42 -11.37 12.72 9.17
N HIS A 43 -11.54 13.32 10.35
CA HIS A 43 -12.68 14.17 10.66
C HIS A 43 -12.29 15.65 10.57
N ILE A 44 -13.22 16.49 10.13
CA ILE A 44 -13.04 17.94 10.16
C ILE A 44 -13.67 18.45 11.46
N LYS A 45 -12.82 18.82 12.42
CA LYS A 45 -13.23 19.28 13.76
C LYS A 45 -13.81 20.70 13.71
N GLU A 46 -13.14 21.56 12.94
CA GLU A 46 -13.45 22.98 12.81
C GLU A 46 -13.19 23.40 11.36
N GLY A 47 -13.97 24.38 10.89
CA GLY A 47 -13.82 24.94 9.55
C GLY A 47 -14.41 24.08 8.43
N SER A 48 -13.95 24.32 7.21
CA SER A 48 -14.42 23.62 6.01
C SER A 48 -13.22 23.17 5.17
N VAL A 49 -13.04 21.85 5.08
CA VAL A 49 -11.94 21.25 4.32
C VAL A 49 -12.54 20.30 3.27
N PRO A 50 -12.75 20.78 2.03
CA PRO A 50 -13.24 19.92 0.95
C PRO A 50 -12.18 18.90 0.54
N ALA A 51 -12.59 17.82 -0.14
CA ALA A 51 -11.71 16.71 -0.51
C ALA A 51 -10.45 17.15 -1.28
N ASP A 52 -10.55 18.15 -2.17
CA ASP A 52 -9.40 18.64 -2.91
C ASP A 52 -8.42 19.44 -2.05
N LEU A 53 -8.92 20.19 -1.06
CA LEU A 53 -8.06 20.83 -0.07
C LEU A 53 -7.40 19.77 0.81
N LEU A 54 -8.16 18.76 1.25
CA LEU A 54 -7.62 17.65 2.04
C LEU A 54 -6.47 16.93 1.31
N LYS A 55 -6.61 16.65 0.01
CA LYS A 55 -5.51 16.07 -0.80
C LYS A 55 -4.26 16.95 -0.81
N ARG A 56 -4.43 18.27 -0.95
CA ARG A 56 -3.31 19.23 -0.95
C ARG A 56 -2.62 19.26 0.41
N GLU A 57 -3.39 19.28 1.49
CA GLU A 57 -2.85 19.25 2.85
C GLU A 57 -2.12 17.95 3.15
N LEU A 58 -2.67 16.80 2.73
CA LEU A 58 -1.99 15.50 2.88
C LEU A 58 -0.66 15.45 2.10
N ALA A 59 -0.63 15.98 0.88
CA ALA A 59 0.59 16.08 0.09
C ALA A 59 1.64 17.02 0.70
N ARG A 60 1.19 18.06 1.44
CA ARG A 60 2.06 18.97 2.19
C ARG A 60 2.63 18.31 3.45
N LEU A 61 1.78 17.58 4.19
CA LEU A 61 2.17 16.90 5.43
C LEU A 61 3.09 15.71 5.18
N VAL A 62 2.85 14.97 4.09
CA VAL A 62 3.64 13.81 3.69
C VAL A 62 4.16 14.05 2.27
N PRO A 63 5.35 14.67 2.11
CA PRO A 63 5.88 15.15 0.83
C PRO A 63 6.44 13.99 -0.02
N VAL A 64 5.58 13.08 -0.44
CA VAL A 64 5.90 11.93 -1.28
C VAL A 64 5.03 11.92 -2.53
N LYS A 65 5.55 11.34 -3.62
CA LYS A 65 4.78 11.11 -4.85
C LYS A 65 3.76 9.99 -4.62
N TRP A 66 2.59 10.35 -4.11
CA TRP A 66 1.49 9.44 -3.83
C TRP A 66 0.17 9.97 -4.41
N PRO A 67 -0.58 9.15 -5.15
CA PRO A 67 -1.90 9.54 -5.63
C PRO A 67 -2.90 9.49 -4.47
N TRP A 68 -3.06 10.61 -3.76
CA TRP A 68 -3.99 10.72 -2.64
C TRP A 68 -5.44 10.45 -3.06
N MET A 69 -5.95 9.30 -2.63
CA MET A 69 -7.35 8.93 -2.76
C MET A 69 -8.07 9.25 -1.46
N VAL A 70 -9.09 10.10 -1.58
CA VAL A 70 -9.95 10.53 -0.48
C VAL A 70 -11.34 10.01 -0.80
N GLN A 71 -11.88 9.17 0.08
CA GLN A 71 -13.24 8.65 -0.03
C GLN A 71 -14.11 9.28 1.04
N GLU A 72 -15.28 9.79 0.66
CA GLU A 72 -16.25 10.27 1.64
C GLU A 72 -16.80 9.11 2.47
N HIS A 73 -16.88 9.36 3.78
CA HIS A 73 -17.45 8.46 4.77
C HIS A 73 -18.47 9.24 5.60
N LYS A 74 -19.42 8.53 6.22
CA LYS A 74 -20.50 9.16 7.01
C LYS A 74 -19.97 10.10 8.10
N GLU A 75 -18.78 9.81 8.61
CA GLU A 75 -18.17 10.55 9.71
C GLU A 75 -17.05 11.50 9.25
N GLY A 76 -16.64 11.47 7.98
CA GLY A 76 -15.51 12.26 7.48
C GLY A 76 -14.93 11.70 6.19
N PHE A 77 -13.61 11.49 6.15
CA PHE A 77 -12.93 11.00 4.96
C PHE A 77 -12.05 9.79 5.26
N LEU A 78 -12.14 8.74 4.46
CA LEU A 78 -11.22 7.62 4.48
C LEU A 78 -10.09 7.87 3.48
N VAL A 79 -8.85 7.69 3.96
CA VAL A 79 -7.64 7.98 3.20
C VAL A 79 -6.63 6.85 3.32
N LEU A 80 -6.04 6.47 2.19
CA LEU A 80 -4.95 5.49 2.12
C LEU A 80 -3.60 6.18 2.19
N PHE A 81 -2.73 5.67 3.05
CA PHE A 81 -1.39 6.17 3.26
C PHE A 81 -0.34 5.34 2.49
N PRO A 82 0.72 6.00 1.99
CA PRO A 82 1.80 5.35 1.24
C PRO A 82 2.60 4.37 2.10
N ASN A 83 2.68 4.62 3.41
CA ASN A 83 3.34 3.76 4.38
C ASN A 83 2.77 3.97 5.79
N LYS A 84 2.98 2.99 6.67
CA LYS A 84 2.49 3.01 8.05
C LYS A 84 3.19 4.03 8.94
N THR A 85 4.48 4.29 8.73
CA THR A 85 5.26 5.21 9.59
C THR A 85 4.73 6.63 9.52
N GLU A 86 4.49 7.16 8.32
CA GLU A 86 3.91 8.49 8.10
C GLU A 86 2.52 8.61 8.73
N LEU A 87 1.70 7.56 8.58
CA LEU A 87 0.39 7.54 9.22
C LEU A 87 0.51 7.60 10.76
N GLN A 88 1.40 6.80 11.34
CA GLN A 88 1.61 6.77 12.79
C GLN A 88 2.09 8.12 13.33
N CYS A 89 2.92 8.85 12.58
CA CYS A 89 3.29 10.22 12.92
C CYS A 89 2.06 11.14 13.02
N LEU A 90 1.16 11.10 12.04
CA LEU A 90 -0.06 11.94 12.06
C LEU A 90 -1.06 11.50 13.13
N LEU A 91 -1.20 10.20 13.39
CA LEU A 91 -2.02 9.68 14.49
C LEU A 91 -1.47 10.11 15.85
N ALA A 92 -0.16 10.17 16.02
CA ALA A 92 0.46 10.64 17.26
C ALA A 92 0.20 12.13 17.51
N VAL A 93 0.20 12.94 16.45
CA VAL A 93 -0.16 14.37 16.52
C VAL A 93 -1.67 14.55 16.76
N LYS A 94 -2.50 13.65 16.21
CA LYS A 94 -3.98 13.66 16.17
C LYS A 94 -4.61 14.84 15.43
N GLU A 95 -4.23 16.07 15.75
CA GLU A 95 -4.84 17.28 15.24
C GLU A 95 -3.87 18.09 14.41
N VAL A 96 -4.23 18.38 13.16
CA VAL A 96 -3.43 19.20 12.25
C VAL A 96 -4.27 20.32 11.68
N ARG A 97 -3.80 21.56 11.86
CA ARG A 97 -4.37 22.74 11.19
C ARG A 97 -3.95 22.77 9.73
N THR A 98 -4.88 23.14 8.86
CA THR A 98 -4.55 23.41 7.46
C THR A 98 -3.60 24.62 7.37
N ASP A 99 -2.78 24.67 6.34
CA ASP A 99 -1.80 25.74 6.06
C ASP A 99 -2.42 27.13 6.26
N GLN A 100 -3.56 27.40 5.59
CA GLN A 100 -4.16 28.73 5.58
C GLN A 100 -5.22 28.92 6.68
N GLY A 101 -5.32 27.99 7.63
CA GLY A 101 -6.27 28.06 8.73
C GLY A 101 -7.73 27.82 8.34
N GLU A 102 -8.01 27.23 7.19
CA GLU A 102 -9.34 26.85 6.72
C GLU A 102 -10.06 25.85 7.64
N GLY A 103 -9.31 25.03 8.39
CA GLY A 103 -9.87 24.10 9.36
C GLY A 103 -8.87 23.28 10.17
N ILE A 104 -9.40 22.40 11.01
CA ILE A 104 -8.65 21.45 11.84
C ILE A 104 -9.03 20.02 11.44
N MET A 105 -8.04 19.25 11.00
CA MET A 105 -8.17 17.84 10.64
C MET A 105 -7.79 16.95 11.83
N LEU A 106 -8.65 15.97 12.14
CA LEU A 106 -8.46 14.96 13.18
C LEU A 106 -8.15 13.60 12.53
N PHE A 107 -6.97 13.05 12.79
CA PHE A 107 -6.55 11.74 12.30
C PHE A 107 -6.89 10.65 13.32
N GLN A 108 -7.57 9.60 12.87
CA GLN A 108 -7.94 8.45 13.68
C GLN A 108 -7.59 7.14 13.00
N GLU A 109 -7.17 6.17 13.81
CA GLU A 109 -6.89 4.82 13.31
C GLU A 109 -8.19 4.17 12.85
N TRP A 110 -8.18 3.64 11.64
CA TRP A 110 -9.33 2.96 11.07
C TRP A 110 -9.03 1.47 10.96
N GLU A 111 -9.48 0.70 11.94
CA GLU A 111 -9.44 -0.75 11.87
C GLU A 111 -10.64 -1.27 11.07
N HIS A 112 -10.44 -1.51 9.78
CA HIS A 112 -11.38 -2.31 9.01
C HIS A 112 -11.12 -3.78 9.31
N LYS A 113 -11.83 -4.34 10.29
CA LYS A 113 -11.97 -5.80 10.39
C LYS A 113 -12.75 -6.26 9.17
N ILE A 114 -12.04 -6.61 8.10
CA ILE A 114 -12.60 -7.30 6.96
C ILE A 114 -12.84 -8.73 7.41
N GLU A 115 -14.00 -8.97 8.00
CA GLU A 115 -14.47 -10.33 8.21
C GLU A 115 -14.88 -10.88 6.84
N PRO A 116 -14.36 -12.06 6.44
CA PRO A 116 -14.76 -12.66 5.19
C PRO A 116 -16.25 -12.93 5.22
N GLN A 117 -17.02 -12.20 4.41
CA GLN A 117 -18.47 -12.38 4.33
C GLN A 117 -18.82 -13.82 3.94
N GLN A 118 -17.98 -14.45 3.12
CA GLN A 118 -18.10 -15.85 2.74
C GLN A 118 -16.72 -16.46 2.49
N LEU A 119 -16.59 -17.76 2.75
CA LEU A 119 -15.41 -18.54 2.35
C LEU A 119 -15.50 -18.84 0.85
N LEU A 120 -14.45 -18.53 0.09
CA LEU A 120 -14.40 -18.90 -1.32
C LEU A 120 -14.47 -20.44 -1.45
N LYS A 121 -15.50 -20.96 -2.12
CA LYS A 121 -15.63 -22.39 -2.36
C LYS A 121 -14.56 -22.84 -3.35
N LYS A 122 -13.64 -23.69 -2.90
CA LYS A 122 -12.66 -24.33 -3.78
C LYS A 122 -13.37 -25.35 -4.66
N VAL A 123 -13.39 -25.13 -5.97
CA VAL A 123 -13.97 -26.03 -6.96
C VAL A 123 -12.93 -26.38 -8.02
N TRP A 124 -13.01 -27.60 -8.54
CA TRP A 124 -12.29 -27.99 -9.76
C TRP A 124 -13.19 -27.70 -10.95
N VAL A 125 -12.68 -26.96 -11.93
CA VAL A 125 -13.38 -26.66 -13.18
C VAL A 125 -12.58 -27.22 -14.35
N ASN A 126 -13.29 -27.84 -15.30
CA ASN A 126 -12.73 -28.21 -16.60
C ASN A 126 -13.13 -27.13 -17.61
N VAL A 127 -12.15 -26.56 -18.29
CA VAL A 127 -12.35 -25.56 -19.34
C VAL A 127 -12.11 -26.24 -20.69
N TYR A 128 -13.06 -26.12 -21.61
CA TYR A 128 -12.98 -26.64 -22.96
C TYR A 128 -12.94 -25.49 -23.97
N ASP A 129 -12.57 -25.79 -25.21
CA ASP A 129 -12.54 -24.85 -26.34
C ASP A 129 -11.63 -23.63 -26.12
N VAL A 130 -10.48 -23.82 -25.47
CA VAL A 130 -9.45 -22.78 -25.34
C VAL A 130 -8.81 -22.54 -26.71
N PRO A 131 -8.92 -21.34 -27.29
CA PRO A 131 -8.31 -21.03 -28.59
C PRO A 131 -6.78 -21.10 -28.48
N TYR A 132 -6.15 -21.61 -29.53
CA TYR A 132 -4.68 -21.60 -29.66
C TYR A 132 -4.19 -20.22 -30.09
N GLU A 133 -2.99 -19.84 -29.65
CA GLU A 133 -2.30 -18.65 -30.17
C GLU A 133 -2.10 -18.80 -31.68
N ILE A 134 -2.36 -17.71 -32.42
CA ILE A 134 -2.13 -17.57 -33.86
C ILE A 134 -0.68 -17.13 -34.09
#